data_AF-A0A9D9FZ90-F1
#
_entry.id   AF-A0A9D9FZ90-F1
#
_cell.length_a   1.000
_cell.length_b   1.000
_cell.length_c   1.000
_cell.angle_alpha   90.00
_cell.angle_beta   90.00
_cell.angle_gamma   90.00
#
_symmetry.space_group_name_H-M   'P 1'
#
loop_
_entity.id
_entity.type
_entity.pdbx_description
1 polymer ?
#
loop_
_entity_poly.entity_id
_entity_poly.type
_entity_poly.pdbx_seq_one_letter_code
_entity_poly.pdbx_strand_id
1 'polypeptide(L)'
;MSDPDLDAELARISFKVELDRSAASLTLQETVFEPGATIEVSFTASADYRPDSWIGIVPARTAHGSANRNLLHAVSRETLSGTETGQLNFVAPDEAGDYEIRLNETGNDLELAAVAFSVAAPLVAVPESSNTSPDGVVVTAPEPGIDLVITVQSLLSVMGYDVGIPDGQVTQKTQEAIRAFQRDTGLTEDVSVTTDLRDALLAEIAARKEASQ
;
A
#
# COMPACT_ATOMS: atom_id res chain seq x y z
N MET A 1 2.38 50.53 4.30
CA MET A 1 3.20 50.56 5.53
C MET A 1 2.24 50.50 6.69
N SER A 2 2.17 49.45 7.51
CA SER A 2 3.03 48.29 7.67
C SER A 2 2.24 47.26 8.48
N ASP A 3 2.28 45.98 8.09
CA ASP A 3 2.27 44.89 9.07
C ASP A 3 3.59 44.96 9.86
N PRO A 4 3.62 44.58 11.15
CA PRO A 4 4.03 43.20 11.42
C PRO A 4 3.53 42.56 12.73
N ASP A 5 3.66 41.23 12.71
CA ASP A 5 3.98 40.31 13.81
C ASP A 5 2.91 40.02 14.88
N LEU A 6 2.31 38.83 14.90
CA LEU A 6 2.87 37.53 15.33
C LEU A 6 2.73 37.35 16.85
N ASP A 7 1.56 36.84 17.27
CA ASP A 7 1.51 35.96 18.44
C ASP A 7 0.59 34.79 18.07
N ALA A 8 1.22 33.81 17.42
CA ALA A 8 0.67 32.50 17.18
C ALA A 8 0.48 31.79 18.54
N GLU A 9 -0.64 32.05 19.20
CA GLU A 9 -1.03 31.34 20.41
C GLU A 9 -1.96 30.17 20.06
N LEU A 10 -1.38 29.06 19.60
CA LEU A 10 -1.94 27.70 19.64
C LEU A 10 -0.73 26.75 19.72
N ALA A 11 -0.47 25.89 20.71
CA ALA A 11 -1.24 25.46 21.85
C ALA A 11 -0.27 24.81 22.87
N ARG A 12 -0.76 24.71 24.10
CA ARG A 12 -0.13 24.12 25.28
C ARG A 12 0.32 22.66 25.11
N ILE A 13 1.63 22.45 25.22
CA ILE A 13 2.39 21.38 25.91
C ILE A 13 1.62 20.09 26.29
N SER A 14 2.14 18.95 25.85
CA SER A 14 2.11 17.69 26.62
C SER A 14 3.39 16.91 26.33
N PHE A 15 4.36 16.97 27.26
CA PHE A 15 5.47 16.02 27.29
C PHE A 15 4.92 14.73 27.94
N LYS A 16 4.50 13.77 27.13
CA LYS A 16 4.66 12.37 27.54
C LYS A 16 6.10 12.00 27.26
N VAL A 17 6.63 11.01 27.96
CA VAL A 17 7.79 10.25 27.48
C VAL A 17 7.30 9.49 26.24
N GLU A 18 7.12 10.22 25.14
CA GLU A 18 6.81 9.72 23.82
C GLU A 18 8.16 9.52 23.15
N LEU A 19 8.48 8.27 22.82
CA LEU A 19 9.63 7.94 21.98
C LEU A 19 9.65 8.92 20.80
N ASP A 20 10.77 9.62 20.64
CA ASP A 20 10.87 10.82 19.79
C ASP A 20 10.77 10.44 18.31
N ARG A 21 9.55 10.24 17.81
CA ARG A 21 9.30 9.82 16.41
C ARG A 21 9.87 10.83 15.42
N SER A 22 9.99 12.09 15.84
CA SER A 22 10.57 13.16 15.04
C SER A 22 12.08 13.00 14.81
N ALA A 23 12.77 12.20 15.62
CA ALA A 23 14.17 11.84 15.39
C ALA A 23 14.33 10.76 14.31
N ALA A 24 13.26 10.01 13.98
CA ALA A 24 13.28 9.05 12.89
C ALA A 24 13.14 9.75 11.54
N SER A 25 13.99 9.39 10.59
CA SER A 25 13.88 9.85 9.20
C SER A 25 14.30 8.74 8.24
N LEU A 26 13.57 8.63 7.14
CA LEU A 26 13.85 7.68 6.05
C LEU A 26 13.85 8.44 4.73
N THR A 27 14.88 8.24 3.93
CA THR A 27 15.04 8.88 2.63
C THR A 27 15.45 7.86 1.58
N LEU A 28 14.83 7.94 0.41
CA LEU A 28 15.15 7.14 -0.76
C LEU A 28 15.78 8.02 -1.84
N GLN A 29 16.67 7.45 -2.65
CA GLN A 29 17.19 8.14 -3.83
C GLN A 29 16.15 8.22 -4.95
N GLU A 30 15.35 7.17 -5.10
CA GLU A 30 14.28 7.04 -6.09
C GLU A 30 13.03 6.51 -5.40
N THR A 31 11.86 6.76 -6.00
CA THR A 31 10.57 6.29 -5.46
C THR A 31 9.91 5.27 -6.39
N VAL A 32 10.58 4.89 -7.47
CA VAL A 32 10.11 3.88 -8.44
C VAL A 32 11.26 2.94 -8.73
N PHE A 33 11.04 1.64 -8.55
CA PHE A 33 12.07 0.61 -8.71
C PHE A 33 11.55 -0.54 -9.57
N GLU A 34 12.46 -1.19 -10.29
CA GLU A 34 12.16 -2.42 -11.02
C GLU A 34 12.09 -3.61 -10.04
N PRO A 35 11.31 -4.65 -10.36
CA PRO A 35 11.32 -5.91 -9.60
C PRO A 35 12.75 -6.46 -9.44
N GLY A 36 13.18 -6.72 -8.21
CA GLY A 36 14.54 -7.20 -7.90
C GLY A 36 15.63 -6.11 -7.94
N ALA A 37 15.30 -4.84 -8.20
CA ALA A 37 16.26 -3.75 -8.13
C ALA A 37 16.73 -3.48 -6.70
N THR A 38 17.95 -2.97 -6.55
CA THR A 38 18.46 -2.56 -5.23
C THR A 38 17.89 -1.20 -4.83
N ILE A 39 17.25 -1.16 -3.68
CA ILE A 39 16.73 0.05 -3.04
C ILE A 39 17.69 0.48 -1.95
N GLU A 40 18.36 1.62 -2.15
CA GLU A 40 19.19 2.21 -1.11
C GLU A 40 18.36 3.14 -0.23
N VAL A 41 18.29 2.79 1.05
CA VAL A 41 17.53 3.51 2.07
C VAL A 41 18.50 4.18 3.02
N SER A 42 18.50 5.51 3.04
CA SER A 42 19.20 6.27 4.07
C SER A 42 18.27 6.46 5.27
N PHE A 43 18.75 6.16 6.47
CA PHE A 43 17.96 6.28 7.68
C PHE A 43 18.68 7.08 8.77
N THR A 44 17.86 7.70 9.61
CA THR A 44 18.25 8.30 10.89
C THR A 44 17.33 7.76 11.98
N ALA A 45 17.94 7.37 13.08
CA ALA A 45 17.37 6.72 14.24
C ALA A 45 17.96 7.36 15.52
N SER A 46 17.28 7.20 16.65
CA SER A 46 17.76 7.70 17.94
C SER A 46 18.49 6.61 18.73
N ALA A 47 19.46 7.01 19.55
CA ALA A 47 20.07 6.17 20.59
C ALA A 47 19.04 5.57 21.56
N ASP A 48 17.88 6.22 21.70
CA ASP A 48 16.77 5.76 22.54
C ASP A 48 16.01 4.58 21.94
N TYR A 49 16.21 4.30 20.65
CA TYR A 49 15.55 3.18 19.98
C TYR A 49 16.22 1.88 20.38
N ARG A 50 15.44 0.81 20.47
CA ARG A 50 16.01 -0.49 20.81
C ARG A 50 16.93 -1.01 19.71
N PRO A 51 17.98 -1.78 20.05
CA PRO A 51 18.89 -2.32 19.05
C PRO A 51 18.23 -3.35 18.12
N ASP A 52 17.13 -3.98 18.55
CA ASP A 52 16.30 -4.89 17.74
C ASP A 52 15.23 -4.14 16.90
N SER A 53 15.21 -2.80 16.93
CA SER A 53 14.45 -2.00 15.97
C SER A 53 14.91 -2.31 14.56
N TRP A 54 13.99 -2.25 13.62
CA TRP A 54 14.24 -2.71 12.26
C TRP A 54 13.56 -1.81 11.24
N ILE A 55 14.18 -1.75 10.08
CA ILE A 55 13.63 -1.12 8.88
C ILE A 55 13.23 -2.24 7.93
N GLY A 56 12.09 -2.13 7.27
CA GLY A 56 11.72 -3.12 6.27
C GLY A 56 10.73 -2.63 5.25
N ILE A 57 10.64 -3.39 4.16
CA ILE A 57 9.66 -3.22 3.09
C ILE A 57 8.36 -3.84 3.55
N VAL A 58 7.32 -3.02 3.61
CA VAL A 58 5.96 -3.41 3.97
C VAL A 58 5.06 -2.97 2.83
N PRO A 59 4.09 -3.78 2.38
CA PRO A 59 3.12 -3.33 1.40
C PRO A 59 2.37 -2.08 1.90
N ALA A 60 2.20 -1.06 1.07
CA ALA A 60 1.59 0.22 1.47
C ALA A 60 0.14 0.05 1.98
N ARG A 61 -0.54 -1.03 1.55
CA ARG A 61 -1.86 -1.43 2.05
C ARG A 61 -1.89 -1.82 3.53
N THR A 62 -0.74 -2.08 4.15
CA THR A 62 -0.66 -2.50 5.55
C THR A 62 -0.97 -1.32 6.45
N ALA A 63 -1.99 -1.43 7.31
CA ALA A 63 -2.33 -0.31 8.18
C ALA A 63 -1.18 0.09 9.12
N HIS A 64 -0.86 1.38 9.19
CA HIS A 64 0.27 1.94 9.95
C HIS A 64 0.12 1.80 11.47
N GLY A 65 1.23 2.04 12.17
CA GLY A 65 1.23 2.35 13.61
C GLY A 65 1.48 1.16 14.54
N SER A 66 1.71 -0.04 14.01
CA SER A 66 2.10 -1.23 14.80
C SER A 66 3.30 -1.93 14.17
N ALA A 67 4.39 -2.03 14.92
CA ALA A 67 5.60 -2.73 14.50
C ALA A 67 5.34 -4.24 14.29
N ASN A 68 4.51 -4.87 15.13
CA ASN A 68 4.13 -6.27 15.04
C ASN A 68 3.26 -6.55 13.82
N ARG A 69 2.34 -5.65 13.48
CA ARG A 69 1.58 -5.76 12.22
C ARG A 69 2.53 -5.64 11.04
N ASN A 70 3.39 -4.63 11.05
CA ASN A 70 4.39 -4.45 10.00
C ASN A 70 5.30 -5.68 9.89
N LEU A 71 5.66 -6.31 11.01
CA LEU A 71 6.48 -7.53 11.06
C LEU A 71 5.82 -8.73 10.37
N LEU A 72 4.49 -8.87 10.49
CA LEU A 72 3.73 -9.95 9.85
C LEU A 72 3.64 -9.78 8.33
N HIS A 73 3.66 -8.54 7.84
CA HIS A 73 3.54 -8.20 6.43
C HIS A 73 4.87 -7.79 5.77
N ALA A 74 5.97 -7.79 6.53
CA ALA A 74 7.28 -7.39 6.02
C ALA A 74 7.75 -8.38 4.95
N VAL A 75 7.96 -7.87 3.73
CA VAL A 75 8.54 -8.62 2.61
C VAL A 75 10.04 -8.80 2.84
N SER A 76 10.70 -7.76 3.32
CA SER A 76 12.11 -7.78 3.69
C SER A 76 12.34 -6.86 4.88
N ARG A 77 13.34 -7.18 5.72
CA ARG A 77 13.66 -6.41 6.93
C ARG A 77 15.14 -6.51 7.27
N GLU A 78 15.66 -5.43 7.81
CA GLU A 78 17.02 -5.31 8.31
C GLU A 78 16.99 -4.66 9.70
N THR A 79 17.74 -5.21 10.64
CA THR A 79 17.81 -4.70 12.01
C THR A 79 18.86 -3.60 12.14
N LEU A 80 18.54 -2.53 12.86
CA LEU A 80 19.46 -1.41 13.06
C LEU A 80 20.68 -1.78 13.90
N SER A 81 20.57 -2.78 14.78
CA SER A 81 21.67 -3.23 15.66
C SER A 81 22.28 -2.10 16.50
N GLY A 82 21.48 -1.09 16.86
CA GLY A 82 21.91 0.09 17.60
C GLY A 82 22.56 1.19 16.75
N THR A 83 22.46 1.10 15.42
CA THR A 83 22.96 2.13 14.50
C THR A 83 22.00 3.32 14.49
N GLU A 84 22.52 4.51 14.78
CA GLU A 84 21.74 5.76 14.79
C GLU A 84 21.57 6.35 13.38
N THR A 85 22.55 6.20 12.49
CA THR A 85 22.44 6.67 11.10
C THR A 85 23.18 5.75 10.16
N GLY A 86 22.66 5.54 8.96
CA GLY A 86 23.34 4.74 7.96
C GLY A 86 22.54 4.57 6.69
N GLN A 87 23.04 3.68 5.83
CA GLN A 87 22.36 3.23 4.64
C GLN A 87 22.10 1.73 4.74
N LEU A 88 20.91 1.32 4.32
CA LEU A 88 20.52 -0.08 4.19
C LEU A 88 20.15 -0.35 2.75
N ASN A 89 20.52 -1.53 2.28
CA ASN A 89 20.26 -1.97 0.92
C ASN A 89 19.16 -3.02 0.99
N PHE A 90 18.02 -2.70 0.39
CA PHE A 90 16.93 -3.64 0.22
C PHE A 90 16.85 -4.07 -1.24
N VAL A 91 16.13 -5.17 -1.48
CA VAL A 91 15.79 -5.62 -2.82
C VAL A 91 14.31 -5.34 -3.02
N ALA A 92 13.97 -4.66 -4.11
CA ALA A 92 12.61 -4.38 -4.51
C ALA A 92 11.85 -5.72 -4.69
N PRO A 93 10.63 -5.84 -4.14
CA PRO A 93 9.80 -7.02 -4.32
C PRO A 93 9.63 -7.41 -5.80
N ASP A 94 9.52 -8.70 -6.08
CA ASP A 94 9.23 -9.17 -7.45
C ASP A 94 7.82 -8.79 -7.94
N GLU A 95 6.91 -8.60 -6.99
CA GLU A 95 5.53 -8.21 -7.22
C GLU A 95 5.43 -6.69 -7.41
N ALA A 96 4.97 -6.26 -8.59
CA ALA A 96 4.69 -4.85 -8.85
C ALA A 96 3.56 -4.33 -7.97
N GLY A 97 3.68 -3.10 -7.49
CA GLY A 97 2.70 -2.49 -6.60
C GLY A 97 3.30 -1.40 -5.71
N ASP A 98 2.47 -0.90 -4.79
CA ASP A 98 2.86 0.14 -3.85
C ASP A 98 3.36 -0.46 -2.53
N TYR A 99 4.54 0.01 -2.13
CA TYR A 99 5.25 -0.44 -0.95
C TYR A 99 5.75 0.75 -0.14
N GLU A 100 6.08 0.50 1.10
CA GLU A 100 6.68 1.49 1.97
C GLU A 100 7.86 0.88 2.70
N ILE A 101 8.93 1.66 2.80
CA ILE A 101 9.99 1.39 3.77
C ILE A 101 9.54 1.97 5.09
N ARG A 102 9.42 1.12 6.11
CA ARG A 102 8.96 1.52 7.44
C ARG A 102 10.03 1.26 8.48
N LEU A 103 10.29 2.23 9.35
CA LEU A 103 11.11 2.10 10.55
C LEU A 103 10.22 1.73 11.73
N ASN A 104 10.52 0.61 12.35
CA ASN A 104 9.70 -0.03 13.37
C ASN A 104 10.51 -0.23 14.66
N GLU A 105 9.94 0.19 15.79
CA GLU A 105 10.48 -0.02 17.12
C GLU A 105 9.72 -1.15 17.82
N THR A 106 10.47 -2.16 18.25
CA THR A 106 9.93 -3.44 18.73
C THR A 106 9.51 -3.43 20.19
N GLY A 107 10.05 -2.53 21.02
CA GLY A 107 9.76 -2.43 22.44
C GLY A 107 8.38 -1.84 22.75
N ASN A 108 7.92 -0.89 21.95
CA ASN A 108 6.65 -0.17 22.14
C ASN A 108 5.62 -0.48 21.04
N ASP A 109 5.89 -1.50 20.22
CA ASP A 109 5.06 -1.89 19.07
C ASP A 109 4.76 -0.71 18.13
N LEU A 110 5.77 0.09 17.82
CA LEU A 110 5.54 1.40 17.20
C LEU A 110 6.18 1.54 15.83
N GLU A 111 5.42 2.11 14.89
CA GLU A 111 5.96 2.62 13.64
C GLU A 111 6.41 4.08 13.84
N LEU A 112 7.68 4.33 13.54
CA LEU A 112 8.34 5.63 13.78
C LEU A 112 8.33 6.52 12.54
N ALA A 113 8.67 5.94 11.38
CA ALA A 113 8.72 6.64 10.11
C ALA A 113 8.36 5.68 8.96
N ALA A 114 7.83 6.23 7.88
CA ALA A 114 7.53 5.50 6.65
C ALA A 114 7.87 6.37 5.43
N VAL A 115 8.32 5.74 4.35
CA VAL A 115 8.51 6.37 3.05
C VAL A 115 7.99 5.45 1.95
N ALA A 116 7.15 6.00 1.07
CA ALA A 116 6.51 5.23 0.00
C ALA A 116 7.37 5.15 -1.25
N PHE A 117 7.29 3.99 -1.91
CA PHE A 117 7.86 3.73 -3.23
C PHE A 117 6.97 2.75 -3.98
N SER A 118 7.08 2.74 -5.30
CA SER A 118 6.34 1.80 -6.15
C SER A 118 7.32 0.87 -6.86
N VAL A 119 6.98 -0.41 -6.91
CA VAL A 119 7.66 -1.36 -7.79
C VAL A 119 6.89 -1.41 -9.10
N ALA A 120 7.54 -1.01 -10.17
CA ALA A 120 7.01 -1.12 -11.51
C ALA A 120 8.13 -1.54 -12.46
N ALA A 121 7.83 -2.45 -13.37
CA ALA A 121 8.73 -2.72 -14.49
C ALA A 121 9.03 -1.38 -15.20
N PRO A 122 10.25 -1.19 -15.73
CA PRO A 122 10.53 -0.01 -16.52
C PRO A 122 9.50 0.00 -17.65
N LEU A 123 8.77 1.10 -17.76
CA LEU A 123 7.90 1.30 -18.91
C LEU A 123 8.85 1.26 -20.12
N VAL A 124 8.85 0.16 -20.88
CA VAL A 124 9.43 0.19 -22.22
C VAL A 124 8.68 1.33 -22.90
N ALA A 125 9.39 2.42 -23.19
CA ALA A 125 8.85 3.54 -23.93
C ALA A 125 8.45 3.03 -25.32
N VAL A 126 7.25 2.48 -25.42
CA VAL A 126 6.54 2.41 -26.70
C VAL A 126 6.30 3.87 -27.09
N PRO A 127 6.71 4.31 -28.29
CA PRO A 127 6.39 5.67 -28.70
C PRO A 127 4.86 5.77 -28.76
N GLU A 128 4.31 6.61 -27.88
CA GLU A 128 2.91 6.98 -27.88
C GLU A 128 2.53 7.46 -29.29
N SER A 129 1.71 6.68 -29.99
CA SER A 129 0.85 7.23 -31.04
C SER A 129 -0.41 7.78 -30.35
N SER A 130 -0.30 9.06 -30.00
CA SER A 130 -1.33 10.08 -29.91
C SER A 130 -2.81 9.65 -29.98
N ASN A 131 -3.55 10.08 -28.95
CA ASN A 131 -4.63 11.08 -29.05
C ASN A 131 -6.03 10.62 -28.54
N THR A 132 -6.42 11.02 -27.32
CA THR A 132 -7.39 12.12 -27.04
C THR A 132 -8.12 11.95 -25.69
N SER A 133 -7.94 12.95 -24.81
CA SER A 133 -8.78 13.28 -23.64
C SER A 133 -10.09 13.99 -24.13
N PRO A 134 -11.18 14.20 -23.34
CA PRO A 134 -11.12 14.97 -22.08
C PRO A 134 -12.10 14.58 -20.95
N ASP A 135 -11.80 15.15 -19.77
CA ASP A 135 -12.73 15.58 -18.70
C ASP A 135 -13.61 14.56 -17.96
N GLY A 136 -13.21 14.32 -16.70
CA GLY A 136 -14.05 14.71 -15.56
C GLY A 136 -15.12 13.73 -15.09
N VAL A 137 -14.75 12.82 -14.17
CA VAL A 137 -15.59 12.49 -13.02
C VAL A 137 -14.69 12.36 -11.79
N VAL A 138 -14.69 13.42 -10.98
CA VAL A 138 -14.39 13.32 -9.56
C VAL A 138 -15.58 12.60 -8.92
N VAL A 139 -15.39 11.36 -8.45
CA VAL A 139 -16.19 10.85 -7.33
C VAL A 139 -15.25 10.44 -6.22
N THR A 140 -15.31 11.31 -5.23
CA THR A 140 -14.81 11.30 -3.86
C THR A 140 -14.98 9.98 -3.10
N ALA A 141 -13.97 9.74 -2.25
CA ALA A 141 -13.86 8.82 -1.11
C ALA A 141 -13.38 7.38 -1.40
N PRO A 142 -12.07 7.09 -1.28
CA PRO A 142 -11.64 5.75 -0.92
C PRO A 142 -11.99 5.52 0.56
N GLU A 143 -13.03 4.72 0.82
CA GLU A 143 -13.20 4.09 2.12
C GLU A 143 -11.97 3.22 2.44
N PRO A 144 -11.58 3.09 3.72
CA PRO A 144 -10.26 2.62 4.11
C PRO A 144 -10.03 1.15 3.72
N GLY A 145 -9.03 0.93 2.88
CA GLY A 145 -8.13 -0.23 2.94
C GLY A 145 -8.75 -1.62 2.96
N ILE A 146 -9.69 -1.94 2.07
CA ILE A 146 -10.01 -3.34 1.78
C ILE A 146 -9.19 -3.78 0.57
N ASP A 147 -8.34 -4.78 0.79
CA ASP A 147 -7.55 -5.45 -0.25
C ASP A 147 -8.44 -5.78 -1.46
N LEU A 148 -7.98 -5.42 -2.67
CA LEU A 148 -8.75 -5.56 -3.91
C LEU A 148 -9.22 -7.01 -4.11
N VAL A 149 -8.41 -7.98 -3.68
CA VAL A 149 -8.74 -9.41 -3.73
C VAL A 149 -9.91 -9.74 -2.80
N ILE A 150 -9.89 -9.25 -1.57
CA ILE A 150 -11.01 -9.44 -0.61
C ILE A 150 -12.29 -8.85 -1.18
N THR A 151 -12.18 -7.67 -1.81
CA THR A 151 -13.33 -6.99 -2.42
C THR A 151 -13.91 -7.81 -3.57
N VAL A 152 -13.08 -8.24 -4.53
CA VAL A 152 -13.49 -9.06 -5.67
C VAL A 152 -14.07 -10.40 -5.21
N GLN A 153 -13.45 -11.06 -4.22
CA GLN A 153 -13.96 -12.29 -3.62
C GLN A 153 -15.35 -12.10 -3.01
N SER A 154 -15.54 -11.02 -2.24
CA SER A 154 -16.83 -10.71 -1.63
C SER A 154 -17.91 -10.46 -2.69
N LEU A 155 -17.59 -9.71 -3.74
CA LEU A 155 -18.53 -9.41 -4.83
C LEU A 155 -18.91 -10.65 -5.65
N LEU A 156 -17.93 -11.49 -5.98
CA LEU A 156 -18.16 -12.78 -6.66
C LEU A 156 -19.04 -13.71 -5.82
N SER A 157 -18.81 -13.76 -4.50
CA SER A 157 -19.65 -14.53 -3.58
C SER A 157 -21.09 -14.02 -3.58
N VAL A 158 -21.30 -12.70 -3.58
CA VAL A 158 -22.63 -12.08 -3.66
C VAL A 158 -23.38 -12.47 -4.95
N MET A 159 -22.66 -12.60 -6.07
CA MET A 159 -23.25 -13.04 -7.33
C MET A 159 -23.49 -14.55 -7.42
N GLY A 160 -23.03 -15.31 -6.42
CA GLY A 160 -23.23 -16.75 -6.30
C GLY A 160 -22.06 -17.61 -6.79
N TYR A 161 -20.89 -17.02 -7.05
CA TYR A 161 -19.69 -17.76 -7.42
C TYR A 161 -18.93 -18.25 -6.17
N ASP A 162 -18.43 -19.49 -6.20
CA ASP A 162 -17.71 -20.09 -5.07
C ASP A 162 -16.23 -19.66 -5.07
N VAL A 163 -15.92 -18.58 -4.39
CA VAL A 163 -14.53 -18.07 -4.25
C VAL A 163 -13.77 -18.68 -3.08
N GLY A 164 -14.45 -19.41 -2.18
CA GLY A 164 -13.91 -19.80 -0.88
C GLY A 164 -14.02 -18.68 0.16
N ILE A 165 -13.10 -18.65 1.11
CA ILE A 165 -13.08 -17.64 2.18
C ILE A 165 -12.45 -16.36 1.63
N PRO A 166 -13.09 -15.18 1.78
CA PRO A 166 -12.54 -13.91 1.34
C PRO A 166 -11.44 -13.42 2.31
N ASP A 167 -10.31 -14.14 2.34
CA ASP A 167 -9.12 -13.81 3.14
C ASP A 167 -8.10 -12.96 2.36
N GLY A 168 -8.40 -12.59 1.10
CA GLY A 168 -7.50 -11.79 0.25
C GLY A 168 -6.45 -12.60 -0.48
N GLN A 169 -6.58 -13.93 -0.46
CA GLN A 169 -5.70 -14.83 -1.21
C GLN A 169 -6.38 -15.34 -2.47
N VAL A 170 -5.76 -15.16 -3.62
CA VAL A 170 -6.25 -15.70 -4.90
C VAL A 170 -6.00 -17.22 -4.95
N THR A 171 -6.95 -18.00 -4.44
CA THR A 171 -6.90 -19.48 -4.47
C THR A 171 -7.45 -20.04 -5.79
N GLN A 172 -7.28 -21.34 -6.06
CA GLN A 172 -7.84 -22.00 -7.24
C GLN A 172 -9.35 -21.76 -7.39
N LYS A 173 -10.10 -21.79 -6.29
CA LYS A 173 -11.54 -21.47 -6.30
C LYS A 173 -11.82 -20.02 -6.71
N THR A 174 -11.05 -19.08 -6.18
CA THR A 174 -11.14 -17.66 -6.57
C THR A 174 -10.82 -17.48 -8.05
N GLN A 175 -9.78 -18.15 -8.56
CA GLN A 175 -9.40 -18.12 -9.97
C GLN A 175 -10.51 -18.69 -10.88
N GLU A 176 -11.11 -19.82 -10.50
CA GLU A 176 -12.23 -20.42 -11.22
C GLU A 176 -13.47 -19.51 -11.23
N ALA A 177 -13.77 -18.86 -10.11
CA ALA A 177 -14.87 -17.89 -10.00
C ALA A 177 -14.65 -16.65 -10.87
N ILE A 178 -13.44 -16.08 -10.86
CA ILE A 178 -13.07 -14.94 -11.71
C ILE A 178 -13.22 -15.32 -13.18
N ARG A 179 -12.65 -16.47 -13.57
CA ARG A 179 -12.73 -16.97 -14.95
C ARG A 179 -14.17 -17.21 -15.38
N ALA A 180 -15.01 -17.78 -14.51
CA ALA A 180 -16.42 -18.01 -14.81
C ALA A 180 -17.17 -16.70 -15.02
N PHE A 181 -16.91 -15.67 -14.21
CA PHE A 181 -17.50 -14.34 -14.39
C PHE A 181 -17.01 -13.64 -15.67
N GLN A 182 -15.71 -13.66 -15.92
CA GLN A 182 -15.12 -13.08 -17.12
C GLN A 182 -15.69 -13.73 -18.38
N ARG A 183 -15.88 -15.06 -18.36
CA ARG A 183 -16.52 -15.80 -19.45
C ARG A 183 -17.99 -15.40 -19.66
N ASP A 184 -18.74 -15.23 -18.57
CA ASP A 184 -20.17 -14.87 -18.64
C ASP A 184 -20.38 -13.45 -19.18
N THR A 185 -19.46 -12.54 -18.86
CA THR A 185 -19.48 -11.12 -19.27
C THR A 185 -18.77 -10.84 -20.61
N GLY A 186 -18.10 -11.84 -21.19
CA GLY A 186 -17.32 -11.68 -22.43
C GLY A 186 -16.01 -10.91 -22.24
N LEU A 187 -15.52 -10.79 -21.01
CA LEU A 187 -14.21 -10.22 -20.68
C LEU A 187 -13.09 -11.23 -20.93
N THR A 188 -11.86 -10.75 -21.12
CA THR A 188 -10.67 -11.60 -21.26
C THR A 188 -10.46 -12.45 -20.01
N GLU A 189 -10.37 -13.79 -20.17
CA GLU A 189 -10.18 -14.79 -19.11
C GLU A 189 -8.77 -14.80 -18.49
N ASP A 190 -8.24 -13.62 -18.15
CA ASP A 190 -6.86 -13.45 -17.66
C ASP A 190 -6.69 -13.85 -16.20
N VAL A 191 -7.79 -14.10 -15.46
CA VAL A 191 -7.79 -14.49 -14.03
C VAL A 191 -7.20 -13.42 -13.09
N SER A 192 -6.76 -12.28 -13.65
CA SER A 192 -6.21 -11.15 -12.91
C SER A 192 -7.28 -10.39 -12.12
N VAL A 193 -6.99 -10.16 -10.84
CA VAL A 193 -7.82 -9.33 -9.96
C VAL A 193 -7.47 -7.87 -10.19
N THR A 194 -8.25 -7.18 -11.02
CA THR A 194 -8.04 -5.75 -11.33
C THR A 194 -9.21 -4.88 -10.85
N THR A 195 -8.99 -3.58 -10.79
CA THR A 195 -10.03 -2.60 -10.47
C THR A 195 -11.16 -2.62 -11.50
N ASP A 196 -10.84 -2.83 -12.78
CA ASP A 196 -11.84 -3.00 -13.85
C ASP A 196 -12.74 -4.21 -13.63
N LEU A 197 -12.16 -5.34 -13.18
CA LEU A 197 -12.93 -6.53 -12.81
C LEU A 197 -13.88 -6.21 -11.64
N ARG A 198 -13.40 -5.51 -10.61
CA ARG A 198 -14.23 -5.06 -9.48
C ARG A 198 -15.37 -4.16 -9.93
N ASP A 199 -15.11 -3.19 -10.79
CA ASP A 199 -16.13 -2.27 -11.29
C ASP A 199 -17.17 -2.98 -12.18
N ALA A 200 -16.74 -3.91 -13.02
CA ALA A 200 -17.65 -4.78 -13.79
C ALA A 200 -18.54 -5.63 -12.87
N LEU A 201 -17.99 -6.18 -11.78
CA LEU A 201 -18.74 -6.93 -10.77
C LEU A 201 -19.81 -6.06 -10.08
N LEU A 202 -19.45 -4.83 -9.71
CA LEU A 202 -20.37 -3.88 -9.09
C LEU A 202 -21.47 -3.46 -10.05
N ALA A 203 -21.13 -3.19 -11.31
CA ALA A 203 -22.10 -2.84 -12.35
C ALA A 203 -23.11 -3.97 -12.59
N GLU A 204 -22.66 -5.23 -12.62
CA GLU A 204 -23.54 -6.39 -12.79
C GLU A 204 -24.46 -6.59 -11.57
N ILE A 205 -23.93 -6.44 -10.35
CA ILE A 205 -24.75 -6.51 -9.12
C ILE A 205 -25.81 -5.39 -9.12
N ALA A 206 -25.45 -4.18 -9.56
CA ALA A 206 -26.39 -3.08 -9.69
C ALA A 206 -27.46 -3.37 -10.75
N ALA A 207 -27.07 -3.84 -11.94
CA ALA A 207 -28.00 -4.21 -13.00
C ALA A 207 -28.99 -5.31 -12.59
N ARG A 208 -28.52 -6.33 -11.86
CA ARG A 208 -29.37 -7.39 -11.30
C ARG A 208 -30.36 -6.89 -10.25
N LYS A 209 -29.98 -5.90 -9.45
CA LYS A 209 -30.88 -5.24 -8.49
C LYS A 209 -31.97 -4.45 -9.21
N GLU A 210 -31.63 -3.70 -10.25
CA GLU A 210 -32.61 -2.91 -11.01
C GLU A 210 -33.59 -3.80 -11.80
N ALA A 211 -33.13 -4.96 -12.30
CA ALA A 211 -34.00 -5.94 -12.96
C ALA A 211 -34.94 -6.70 -12.01
N SER A 212 -34.75 -6.58 -10.69
CA SER A 212 -35.57 -7.24 -9.66
C SER A 212 -36.55 -6.29 -8.94
N GLN A 213 -36.68 -5.03 -9.38
CA GLN A 213 -37.72 -4.09 -8.94
C GLN A 213 -38.89 -4.03 -9.92
#